data_AF-A0A9D8SEY5-F1
#
_entry.id   AF-A0A9D8SEY5-F1
#
_cell.length_a   1.000
_cell.length_b   1.000
_cell.length_c   1.000
_cell.angle_alpha   90.00
_cell.angle_beta   90.00
_cell.angle_gamma   90.00
#
_symmetry.space_group_name_H-M   'P 1'
#
loop_
_entity.id
_entity.type
_entity.pdbx_description
1 polymer ?
#
loop_
_entity_poly.entity_id
_entity_poly.type
_entity_poly.pdbx_seq_one_letter_code
_entity_poly.pdbx_strand_id
1 'polypeptide(L)'
;NLALYIKSIGYQPEQVQDFYPTPGTVSTAMFHTGIDPFTMKPVYVPKTSKEKAYQRALLQYKNPKNRALVKEALLKCGRGDLINILK
;
A
#
# COMPACT_ATOMS: atom_id res chain seq x y z
N ASN A 1 7.17 -3.91 -3.67
CA ASN A 1 6.17 -3.60 -2.62
C ASN A 1 6.73 -2.46 -1.79
N LEU A 2 6.02 -1.32 -1.72
CA LEU A 2 6.50 -0.05 -1.14
C LEU A 2 6.96 -0.18 0.33
N ALA A 3 6.25 -0.96 1.14
CA ALA A 3 6.60 -1.18 2.54
C ALA A 3 7.99 -1.82 2.71
N LEU A 4 8.38 -2.74 1.82
CA LEU A 4 9.70 -3.36 1.84
C LEU A 4 10.80 -2.37 1.45
N TYR A 5 10.53 -1.50 0.47
CA TYR A 5 11.46 -0.46 0.06
C TYR A 5 11.71 0.56 1.18
N ILE A 6 10.63 1.04 1.81
CA ILE A 6 10.70 1.96 2.95
C ILE A 6 11.47 1.32 4.11
N LYS A 7 11.24 0.02 4.37
CA LYS A 7 12.02 -0.74 5.35
C LYS A 7 13.50 -0.81 4.96
N SER A 8 13.84 -1.10 3.70
CA SER A 8 15.24 -1.25 3.28
C SER A 8 16.04 0.04 3.41
N ILE A 9 15.40 1.20 3.27
CA ILE A 9 16.02 2.51 3.51
C ILE A 9 15.96 2.96 4.98
N GLY A 10 15.45 2.10 5.89
CA GLY A 10 15.36 2.38 7.32
C GLY A 10 14.34 3.45 7.71
N TYR A 11 13.48 3.90 6.78
CA TYR A 11 12.52 4.97 7.03
C TYR A 11 11.20 4.44 7.60
N GLN A 12 10.49 5.29 8.35
CA GLN A 12 9.18 4.96 8.90
C GLN A 12 8.25 6.18 8.86
N PRO A 13 7.28 6.22 7.94
CA PRO A 13 6.36 7.34 7.85
C PRO A 13 5.35 7.34 9.00
N GLU A 14 5.38 8.37 9.84
CA GLU A 14 4.36 8.59 10.88
C GLU A 14 3.08 9.20 10.31
N GLN A 15 3.22 10.14 9.39
CA GLN A 15 2.12 10.73 8.65
C GLN A 15 2.01 10.05 7.29
N VAL A 16 0.86 9.43 7.05
CA VAL A 16 0.48 8.87 5.76
C VAL A 16 -0.79 9.60 5.35
N GLN A 17 -0.73 10.30 4.22
CA GLN A 17 -1.87 10.97 3.62
C GLN A 17 -2.52 10.04 2.58
N ASP A 18 -3.85 10.02 2.55
CA ASP A 18 -4.58 9.34 1.48
C ASP A 18 -4.45 10.11 0.16
N PHE A 19 -4.41 9.37 -0.94
CA PHE A 19 -4.36 9.96 -2.26
C PHE A 19 -5.64 10.77 -2.55
N TYR A 20 -5.45 12.03 -2.95
CA TYR A 20 -6.52 12.90 -3.43
C TYR A 20 -6.30 13.15 -4.94
N PRO A 21 -7.26 12.74 -5.81
CA PRO A 21 -7.09 12.87 -7.26
C PRO A 21 -7.06 14.34 -7.68
N THR A 22 -5.90 14.80 -8.12
CA THR A 22 -5.74 16.12 -8.74
C THR A 22 -6.06 16.03 -10.24
N PRO A 23 -7.00 16.83 -10.77
CA PRO A 23 -7.31 16.83 -12.20
C PRO A 23 -6.05 17.06 -13.08
N GLY A 24 -6.00 16.41 -14.23
CA GLY A 24 -4.91 16.57 -15.20
C GLY A 24 -3.62 15.80 -14.91
N THR A 25 -3.57 14.99 -13.83
CA THR A 25 -2.40 14.17 -13.53
C THR A 25 -2.56 12.72 -14.02
N VAL A 26 -1.42 12.11 -14.36
CA VAL A 26 -1.36 10.68 -14.72
C VAL A 26 -1.87 9.79 -13.58
N SER A 27 -1.56 10.13 -12.33
CA SER A 27 -2.03 9.37 -11.16
C SER A 27 -3.55 9.39 -11.02
N THR A 28 -4.20 10.50 -11.37
CA THR A 28 -5.68 10.59 -11.40
C THR A 28 -6.26 9.76 -12.53
N ALA A 29 -5.67 9.81 -13.73
CA ALA A 29 -6.09 8.95 -14.84
C ALA A 29 -5.96 7.47 -14.47
N MET A 30 -4.84 7.05 -13.86
CA MET A 30 -4.64 5.69 -13.36
C MET A 30 -5.63 5.31 -12.26
N PHE A 31 -5.91 6.24 -11.33
CA PHE A 31 -6.85 6.02 -10.23
C PHE A 31 -8.27 5.72 -10.73
N HIS A 32 -8.74 6.43 -11.76
CA HIS A 32 -10.07 6.23 -12.33
C HIS A 32 -10.15 5.07 -13.32
N THR A 33 -9.14 4.92 -14.18
CA THR A 33 -9.16 3.90 -15.25
C THR A 33 -8.67 2.53 -14.79
N GLY A 34 -7.82 2.49 -13.76
CA GLY A 34 -7.11 1.27 -13.36
C GLY A 34 -6.12 0.79 -14.41
N ILE A 35 -5.62 1.69 -15.27
CA ILE A 35 -4.68 1.39 -16.36
C ILE A 35 -3.48 2.33 -16.23
N ASP A 36 -2.28 1.78 -16.38
CA ASP A 36 -1.07 2.58 -16.59
C ASP A 36 -1.07 3.12 -18.02
N PRO A 37 -1.15 4.44 -18.24
CA PRO A 37 -1.25 5.01 -19.58
C PRO A 37 0.04 4.84 -20.41
N PHE A 38 1.17 4.51 -19.80
CA PHE A 38 2.43 4.30 -20.53
C PHE A 38 2.58 2.87 -21.02
N THR A 39 2.14 1.90 -20.22
CA THR A 39 2.29 0.46 -20.54
C THR A 39 1.00 -0.19 -21.02
N MET A 40 -0.13 0.51 -20.89
CA MET A 40 -1.49 0.01 -21.13
C MET A 40 -1.86 -1.23 -20.30
N LYS A 41 -1.10 -1.51 -19.23
CA LYS A 41 -1.35 -2.65 -18.36
C LYS A 41 -2.30 -2.26 -17.22
N PRO A 42 -3.13 -3.19 -16.74
CA PRO A 42 -3.94 -2.98 -15.55
C PRO A 42 -3.07 -2.64 -14.34
N VAL A 43 -3.49 -1.62 -13.60
CA VAL A 43 -2.91 -1.21 -12.31
C VAL A 43 -3.96 -1.43 -11.23
N TYR A 44 -3.56 -2.13 -10.18
CA TYR A 44 -4.40 -2.31 -9.03
C TYR A 44 -4.56 -0.99 -8.25
N VAL A 45 -5.81 -0.55 -8.10
CA VAL A 45 -6.18 0.63 -7.31
C VAL A 45 -7.14 0.20 -6.20
N PRO A 46 -6.80 0.40 -4.91
CA PRO A 46 -7.67 0.03 -3.80
C PRO A 46 -8.91 0.93 -3.77
N LYS A 47 -10.10 0.33 -3.75
CA LYS A 47 -11.37 1.08 -3.72
C LYS A 47 -12.03 1.07 -2.36
N THR A 48 -11.80 0.03 -1.56
CA THR A 48 -12.45 -0.12 -0.25
C THR A 48 -11.63 0.50 0.88
N SER A 49 -12.31 0.98 1.93
CA SER A 49 -11.65 1.49 3.13
C SER A 49 -10.75 0.45 3.79
N LYS A 50 -11.13 -0.84 3.71
CA LYS A 50 -10.34 -1.95 4.28
C LYS A 50 -9.01 -2.13 3.54
N GLU A 51 -9.02 -2.08 2.21
CA GLU A 51 -7.79 -2.16 1.41
C GLU A 51 -6.86 -0.98 1.66
N LYS A 52 -7.41 0.23 1.78
CA LYS A 52 -6.63 1.42 2.17
C LYS A 52 -6.03 1.25 3.56
N ALA A 53 -6.78 0.71 4.51
CA ALA A 53 -6.29 0.43 5.86
C ALA A 53 -5.13 -0.58 5.85
N TYR A 54 -5.18 -1.62 5.01
CA TYR A 54 -4.06 -2.55 4.84
C TYR A 54 -2.80 -1.85 4.31
N GLN A 55 -2.94 -1.01 3.27
CA GLN A 55 -1.79 -0.27 2.73
C GLN A 55 -1.17 0.63 3.79
N ARG A 56 -1.99 1.38 4.53
CA ARG A 56 -1.52 2.21 5.64
C ARG A 56 -0.84 1.37 6.73
N ALA A 57 -1.44 0.26 7.13
CA ALA A 57 -0.89 -0.63 8.15
C ALA A 57 0.48 -1.20 7.73
N LEU A 58 0.65 -1.56 6.45
CA LEU A 58 1.92 -2.03 5.90
C LEU A 58 3.01 -0.95 5.92
N LEU A 59 2.66 0.32 5.68
CA LEU A 59 3.58 1.45 5.80
C LEU A 59 3.99 1.72 7.26
N GLN A 60 3.08 1.43 8.19
CA GLN A 60 3.25 1.62 9.63
C GLN A 60 3.40 0.29 10.38
N TYR A 61 4.12 -0.67 9.77
CA TYR A 61 4.17 -2.05 10.26
C TYR A 61 4.73 -2.20 11.68
N LYS A 62 5.60 -1.28 12.12
CA LYS A 62 6.16 -1.28 13.48
C LYS A 62 5.15 -0.86 14.56
N ASN A 63 4.02 -0.27 14.18
CA ASN A 63 3.00 0.11 15.15
C ASN A 63 2.28 -1.16 15.66
N PRO A 64 2.36 -1.49 16.97
CA PRO A 64 1.76 -2.71 17.51
C PRO A 64 0.26 -2.82 17.25
N LYS A 65 -0.45 -1.68 17.17
CA LYS A 65 -1.89 -1.63 16.88
C LYS A 65 -2.23 -2.18 15.48
N ASN A 66 -1.27 -2.11 14.55
CA ASN A 66 -1.46 -2.52 13.16
C ASN A 66 -1.09 -3.99 12.91
N ARG A 67 -0.51 -4.71 13.87
CA ARG A 67 0.01 -6.09 13.67
C ARG A 67 -1.02 -7.06 13.10
N ALA A 68 -2.27 -7.01 13.58
CA ALA A 68 -3.35 -7.84 13.07
C ALA A 68 -3.66 -7.52 11.59
N LEU A 69 -3.76 -6.23 11.25
CA LEU A 69 -4.02 -5.75 9.89
C LEU A 69 -2.86 -6.06 8.94
N VAL A 70 -1.61 -5.91 9.39
CA VAL A 70 -0.40 -6.28 8.63
C VAL A 70 -0.41 -7.77 8.32
N LYS A 71 -0.69 -8.62 9.32
CA LYS A 71 -0.77 -10.07 9.13
C LYS A 71 -1.87 -10.44 8.12
N GLU A 72 -3.08 -9.88 8.27
CA GLU A 72 -4.19 -10.13 7.35
C GLU A 72 -3.85 -9.68 5.92
N ALA A 73 -3.24 -8.50 5.76
CA ALA A 73 -2.81 -7.97 4.47
C ALA A 73 -1.77 -8.87 3.80
N LEU A 74 -0.75 -9.31 4.55
CA LEU A 74 0.30 -10.19 4.04
C LEU A 74 -0.23 -11.57 3.63
N LEU A 75 -1.15 -12.14 4.41
CA LEU A 75 -1.80 -13.40 4.07
C LEU A 75 -2.65 -13.26 2.79
N LYS A 76 -3.40 -12.17 2.65
CA LYS A 76 -4.16 -11.88 1.42
C LYS A 76 -3.26 -11.71 0.19
N CYS A 77 -2.07 -11.15 0.36
CA CYS A 77 -1.09 -11.04 -0.71
C CYS A 77 -0.28 -12.33 -0.97
N GLY A 78 -0.55 -13.42 -0.24
CA GLY A 78 0.22 -14.67 -0.34
C GLY A 78 1.67 -14.55 0.16
N ARG A 79 1.96 -13.51 0.96
CA ARG A 79 3.31 -13.17 1.47
C ARG A 79 3.47 -13.47 2.95
N GLY A 80 3.08 -14.67 3.35
CA GLY A 80 3.24 -15.16 4.73
C GLY A 80 4.70 -15.18 5.20
N ASP A 81 5.65 -15.34 4.26
CA ASP A 81 7.09 -15.25 4.48
C ASP A 81 7.52 -13.94 5.16
N LEU A 82 6.81 -12.85 4.86
CA LEU A 82 7.15 -11.52 5.37
C LEU A 82 6.63 -11.26 6.78
N ILE A 83 5.77 -12.11 7.34
CA ILE A 83 5.18 -11.90 8.68
C ILE A 83 6.27 -11.83 9.76
N ASN A 84 7.33 -12.63 9.63
CA ASN A 84 8.45 -12.61 10.56
C ASN A 84 9.45 -11.48 10.29
N ILE A 85 9.41 -10.89 9.10
CA ILE A 85 10.27 -9.80 8.65
C ILE A 85 9.65 -8.44 9.04
N LEU A 86 8.33 -8.31 8.99
CA LEU A 86 7.56 -7.11 9.30
C LEU A 86 6.89 -7.22 10.68
N LYS A 87 7.71 -7.38 11.74
CA LYS A 87 7.28 -7.46 13.15
C LYS A 87 7.28 -6.12 13.89
#